data_AF-A0A3D2GQI5-F1
#
_entry.id   AF-A0A3D2GQI5-F1
#
_cell.length_a   1.000
_cell.length_b   1.000
_cell.length_c   1.000
_cell.angle_alpha   90.00
_cell.angle_beta   90.00
_cell.angle_gamma   90.00
#
_symmetry.space_group_name_H-M   'P 1'
#
loop_
_entity.id
_entity.type
_entity.pdbx_description
1 polymer ?
#
loop_
_entity_poly.entity_id
_entity_poly.type
_entity_poly.pdbx_seq_one_letter_code
_entity_poly.pdbx_strand_id
1 'polypeptide(L)'
;LCFPTRWRRAYKLGQPMAGIHTPVPAYTDKLQKPVDRFFTNLKSGKIAMRHNWSLHADSILFHPASSSEDHDRAVASVTASNAGETVFMRVERQTLRRIEGAGDDTILFTIRTLIAPLAVAADTTDKRQALDDNLTTMPQDMQRYKAMASLLDPVHSWIMAQQ
;
A
#
# COMPACT_ATOMS: atom_id res chain seq x y z
N LEU A 1 -3.22 -6.42 15.10
CA LEU A 1 -2.87 -6.07 13.70
C LEU A 1 -2.16 -7.27 13.10
N CYS A 2 -2.82 -7.96 12.17
CA CYS A 2 -2.38 -9.29 11.74
C CYS A 2 -1.65 -9.28 10.40
N PHE A 3 -1.87 -8.29 9.53
CA PHE A 3 -1.29 -8.23 8.17
C PHE A 3 -0.66 -6.85 7.90
N PRO A 4 0.35 -6.42 8.69
CA PRO A 4 1.03 -5.16 8.43
C PRO A 4 1.77 -5.18 7.09
N THR A 5 2.01 -3.97 6.56
CA THR A 5 2.81 -3.75 5.36
C THR A 5 4.01 -2.88 5.73
N ARG A 6 5.08 -3.51 6.22
CA ARG A 6 6.37 -2.90 6.62
C ARG A 6 6.29 -1.93 7.80
N TRP A 7 5.39 -2.19 8.76
CA TRP A 7 5.32 -1.43 10.01
C TRP A 7 4.86 -2.30 11.18
N ARG A 8 5.16 -1.87 12.42
CA ARG A 8 4.76 -2.57 13.64
C ARG A 8 3.83 -1.72 14.50
N ARG A 9 2.76 -2.33 15.02
CA ARG A 9 1.81 -1.67 15.93
C ARG A 9 2.51 -1.01 17.13
N ALA A 10 3.49 -1.68 17.71
CA ALA A 10 4.21 -1.20 18.90
C ALA A 10 4.84 0.18 18.70
N TYR A 11 5.27 0.51 17.47
CA TYR A 11 5.87 1.81 17.15
C TYR A 11 4.85 2.89 16.80
N LYS A 12 3.57 2.53 16.63
CA LYS A 12 2.51 3.44 16.21
C LYS A 12 1.50 3.74 17.33
N LEU A 13 1.42 2.87 18.33
CA LEU A 13 0.47 3.03 19.42
C LEU A 13 0.80 4.28 20.26
N GLY A 14 -0.23 5.08 20.56
CA GLY A 14 -0.10 6.31 21.35
C GLY A 14 0.47 7.52 20.59
N GLN A 15 0.86 7.34 19.33
CA GLN A 15 1.38 8.42 18.49
C GLN A 15 0.24 9.17 17.79
N PRO A 16 0.37 10.49 17.57
CA PRO A 16 -0.58 11.24 16.77
C PRO A 16 -0.49 10.86 15.29
N MET A 17 -1.50 11.25 14.50
CA MET A 17 -1.58 10.97 13.07
C MET A 17 -0.33 11.40 12.30
N ALA A 18 0.22 12.58 12.58
CA ALA A 18 1.46 13.05 11.96
C ALA A 18 2.67 12.17 12.34
N GLY A 19 2.78 11.76 13.61
CA GLY A 19 3.88 10.92 14.10
C GLY A 19 3.88 9.53 13.49
N ILE A 20 2.70 8.91 13.32
CA ILE A 20 2.64 7.60 12.64
C ILE A 20 2.95 7.68 11.14
N HIS A 21 2.80 8.86 10.51
CA HIS A 21 3.03 9.07 9.07
C HIS A 21 4.36 9.75 8.73
N THR A 22 5.24 10.03 9.70
CA THR A 22 6.58 10.61 9.46
C THR A 22 7.37 9.93 8.32
N PRO A 23 7.34 8.59 8.13
CA PRO A 23 8.07 7.96 7.04
C PRO A 23 7.48 8.18 5.63
N VAL A 24 6.26 8.71 5.53
CA VAL A 24 5.58 8.91 4.24
C VAL A 24 6.13 10.17 3.57
N PRO A 25 6.67 10.07 2.34
CA PRO A 25 7.23 11.22 1.64
C PRO A 25 6.20 12.35 1.46
N ALA A 26 6.64 13.59 1.70
CA ALA A 26 5.83 14.81 1.61
C ALA A 26 4.55 14.82 2.49
N TYR A 27 4.43 13.96 3.51
CA TYR A 27 3.24 13.92 4.34
C TYR A 27 2.98 15.24 5.07
N THR A 28 3.97 15.73 5.83
CA THR A 28 3.84 16.98 6.59
C THR A 28 3.50 18.16 5.69
N ASP A 29 4.15 18.26 4.54
CA ASP A 29 4.03 19.41 3.64
C ASP A 29 2.73 19.40 2.83
N LYS A 30 2.25 18.22 2.41
CA LYS A 30 1.14 18.11 1.45
C LYS A 30 -0.11 17.42 2.00
N LEU A 31 0.03 16.48 2.94
CA LEU A 31 -1.05 15.59 3.35
C LEU A 31 -1.57 15.84 4.76
N GLN A 32 -0.74 16.35 5.68
CA GLN A 32 -1.12 16.48 7.08
C GLN A 32 -2.38 17.35 7.25
N LYS A 33 -2.38 18.58 6.73
CA LYS A 33 -3.53 19.50 6.83
C LYS A 33 -4.84 18.90 6.29
N PRO A 34 -4.91 18.37 5.06
CA PRO A 34 -6.15 17.77 4.56
C PRO A 34 -6.57 16.51 5.32
N VAL A 35 -5.62 15.70 5.81
CA VAL A 35 -5.90 14.52 6.64
C VAL A 35 -6.49 14.93 7.99
N ASP A 36 -5.86 15.88 8.69
CA ASP A 36 -6.35 16.38 9.97
C ASP A 36 -7.77 16.94 9.82
N ARG A 37 -7.99 17.77 8.78
CA ARG A 37 -9.32 18.29 8.44
C ARG A 37 -10.34 17.19 8.15
N PHE A 38 -9.94 16.11 7.48
CA PHE A 38 -10.84 14.98 7.23
C PHE A 38 -11.28 14.33 8.54
N PHE A 39 -10.35 14.07 9.46
CA PHE A 39 -10.65 13.42 10.75
C PHE A 39 -11.52 14.31 11.64
N THR A 40 -11.22 15.62 11.72
CA THR A 40 -12.06 16.59 12.45
C THR A 40 -13.50 16.62 11.92
N ASN A 41 -13.69 16.48 10.60
CA ASN A 41 -15.01 16.60 9.97
C ASN A 41 -15.73 15.26 9.75
N LEU A 42 -15.13 14.13 10.14
CA LEU A 42 -15.76 12.81 9.97
C LEU A 42 -16.99 12.70 10.88
N LYS A 43 -18.19 12.79 10.29
CA LYS A 43 -19.46 12.75 11.01
C LYS A 43 -19.81 11.33 11.47
N SER A 44 -20.54 11.22 12.58
CA SER A 44 -21.13 9.95 12.97
C SER A 44 -22.11 9.42 11.90
N GLY A 45 -22.27 8.09 11.85
CA GLY A 45 -23.11 7.40 10.87
C GLY A 45 -22.55 7.40 9.44
N LYS A 46 -21.40 8.05 9.17
CA LYS A 46 -20.73 8.03 7.86
C LYS A 46 -19.53 7.09 7.88
N ILE A 47 -19.32 6.42 6.75
CA ILE A 47 -18.16 5.56 6.50
C ILE A 47 -17.38 6.18 5.35
N ALA A 48 -16.12 6.48 5.57
CA ALA A 48 -15.19 6.81 4.50
C ALA A 48 -14.41 5.55 4.10
N MET A 49 -14.06 5.45 2.83
CA MET A 49 -13.27 4.34 2.29
C MET A 49 -12.20 4.88 1.35
N ARG A 50 -11.01 4.27 1.42
CA ARG A 50 -9.93 4.50 0.47
C ARG A 50 -9.20 3.18 0.19
N HIS A 51 -8.40 3.21 -0.87
CA HIS A 51 -7.45 2.15 -1.16
C HIS A 51 -6.02 2.66 -0.95
N ASN A 52 -5.18 1.78 -0.42
CA ASN A 52 -3.73 1.88 -0.52
C ASN A 52 -3.24 0.62 -1.22
N TRP A 53 -2.21 0.72 -2.05
CA TRP A 53 -1.72 -0.42 -2.82
C TRP A 53 -0.19 -0.45 -2.91
N SER A 54 0.35 -1.62 -3.17
CA SER A 54 1.78 -1.88 -3.37
C SER A 54 1.99 -3.20 -4.13
N LEU A 55 3.17 -3.40 -4.68
CA LEU A 55 3.62 -4.67 -5.27
C LEU A 55 4.52 -5.43 -4.29
N HIS A 56 4.41 -6.75 -4.28
CA HIS A 56 5.20 -7.68 -3.45
C HIS A 56 5.69 -8.83 -4.33
N ALA A 57 6.87 -9.38 -4.04
CA ALA A 57 7.41 -10.54 -4.74
C ALA A 57 6.94 -11.89 -4.13
N ASP A 58 5.93 -11.84 -3.26
CA ASP A 58 5.37 -12.98 -2.56
C ASP A 58 3.90 -12.71 -2.19
N SER A 59 3.17 -13.77 -1.84
CA SER A 59 1.78 -13.70 -1.41
C SER A 59 1.61 -13.64 0.12
N ILE A 60 2.68 -13.39 0.88
CA ILE A 60 2.66 -13.47 2.34
C ILE A 60 1.88 -12.26 2.90
N LEU A 61 0.98 -12.53 3.85
CA LEU A 61 0.15 -11.48 4.43
C LEU A 61 0.88 -10.65 5.51
N PHE A 62 1.76 -11.30 6.27
CA PHE A 62 2.42 -10.72 7.45
C PHE A 62 3.83 -10.19 7.11
N HIS A 63 3.92 -8.89 6.83
CA HIS A 63 5.18 -8.19 6.54
C HIS A 63 5.45 -7.11 7.59
N PRO A 64 5.97 -7.43 8.79
CA PRO A 64 6.16 -6.45 9.87
C PRO A 64 7.45 -5.62 9.75
N ALA A 65 8.38 -6.04 8.90
CA ALA A 65 9.68 -5.40 8.68
C ALA A 65 9.79 -4.88 7.24
N SER A 66 10.71 -3.94 7.00
CA SER A 66 10.95 -3.39 5.67
C SER A 66 11.69 -4.35 4.75
N SER A 67 12.40 -5.35 5.27
CA SER A 67 13.04 -6.41 4.50
C SER A 67 13.23 -7.66 5.37
N SER A 68 13.39 -8.80 4.71
CA SER A 68 13.89 -10.06 5.26
C SER A 68 14.70 -10.73 4.15
N GLU A 69 15.63 -11.62 4.51
CA GLU A 69 16.42 -12.32 3.48
C GLU A 69 15.55 -13.10 2.48
N ASP A 70 14.44 -13.69 2.96
CA ASP A 70 13.45 -14.36 2.09
C ASP A 70 12.80 -13.39 1.11
N HIS A 71 12.41 -12.20 1.58
CA HIS A 71 11.81 -11.17 0.74
C HIS A 71 12.80 -10.67 -0.31
N ASP A 72 14.04 -10.41 0.10
CA ASP A 72 15.07 -9.90 -0.81
C ASP A 72 15.44 -10.94 -1.87
N ARG A 73 15.49 -12.24 -1.50
CA ARG A 73 15.62 -13.35 -2.46
C ARG A 73 14.44 -13.43 -3.42
N ALA A 74 13.21 -13.29 -2.92
CA ALA A 74 12.01 -13.32 -3.74
C ALA A 74 12.04 -12.19 -4.78
N VAL A 75 12.34 -10.95 -4.35
CA VAL A 75 12.51 -9.79 -5.24
C VAL A 75 13.59 -10.03 -6.29
N ALA A 76 14.75 -10.58 -5.90
CA ALA A 76 15.85 -10.86 -6.82
C ALA A 76 15.52 -11.96 -7.85
N SER A 77 14.54 -12.82 -7.59
CA SER A 77 14.11 -13.89 -8.51
C SER A 77 13.10 -13.44 -9.57
N VAL A 78 12.57 -12.22 -9.46
CA VAL A 78 11.57 -11.67 -10.38
C VAL A 78 12.24 -11.28 -11.69
N THR A 79 11.68 -11.76 -12.79
CA THR A 79 12.09 -11.47 -14.17
C THR A 79 10.88 -11.04 -15.01
N ALA A 80 11.12 -10.47 -16.18
CA ALA A 80 10.06 -10.12 -17.12
C ALA A 80 9.17 -11.33 -17.50
N SER A 81 9.74 -12.54 -17.56
CA SER A 81 9.00 -13.74 -17.95
C SER A 81 8.13 -14.33 -16.84
N ASN A 82 8.44 -14.06 -15.57
CA ASN A 82 7.71 -14.64 -14.43
C ASN A 82 6.94 -13.59 -13.59
N ALA A 83 7.08 -12.29 -13.87
CA ALA A 83 6.49 -11.24 -13.03
C ALA A 83 4.97 -11.35 -12.90
N GLY A 84 4.27 -11.79 -13.96
CA GLY A 84 2.83 -12.03 -13.92
C GLY A 84 2.36 -12.99 -12.81
N GLU A 85 3.20 -13.96 -12.46
CA GLU A 85 2.89 -15.04 -11.51
C GLU A 85 3.55 -14.84 -10.14
N THR A 86 4.72 -14.20 -10.12
CA THR A 86 5.57 -14.05 -8.93
C THR A 86 5.42 -12.68 -8.25
N VAL A 87 4.96 -11.66 -8.98
CA VAL A 87 4.62 -10.36 -8.40
C VAL A 87 3.14 -10.33 -8.06
N PHE A 88 2.82 -9.86 -6.86
CA PHE A 88 1.48 -9.78 -6.35
C PHE A 88 1.10 -8.32 -6.12
N MET A 89 -0.08 -7.93 -6.63
CA MET A 89 -0.71 -6.68 -6.25
C MET A 89 -1.37 -6.86 -4.88
N ARG A 90 -0.91 -6.09 -3.90
CA ARG A 90 -1.50 -6.02 -2.56
C ARG A 90 -2.29 -4.73 -2.44
N VAL A 91 -3.59 -4.85 -2.17
CA VAL A 91 -4.51 -3.73 -1.94
C VAL A 91 -5.03 -3.77 -0.51
N GLU A 92 -4.96 -2.65 0.18
CA GLU A 92 -5.58 -2.40 1.46
C GLU A 92 -6.85 -1.57 1.24
N ARG A 93 -8.02 -2.22 1.35
CA ARG A 93 -9.30 -1.52 1.46
C ARG A 93 -9.46 -1.03 2.89
N GLN A 94 -9.29 0.27 3.04
CA GLN A 94 -9.25 0.96 4.31
C GLN A 94 -10.59 1.64 4.56
N THR A 95 -11.19 1.43 5.74
CA THR A 95 -12.44 2.12 6.11
C THR A 95 -12.31 2.82 7.45
N LEU A 96 -12.96 3.97 7.55
CA LEU A 96 -12.91 4.88 8.69
C LEU A 96 -14.34 5.23 9.11
N ARG A 97 -14.65 5.05 10.39
CA ARG A 97 -15.97 5.38 10.96
C ARG A 97 -15.83 5.83 12.41
N ARG A 98 -16.54 6.90 12.79
CA ARG A 98 -16.68 7.30 14.19
C ARG A 98 -17.58 6.31 14.95
N ILE A 99 -17.15 5.87 16.13
CA ILE A 99 -17.93 4.96 16.99
C ILE A 99 -18.73 5.81 17.99
N GLU A 100 -20.05 5.61 18.02
CA GLU A 100 -20.91 6.23 19.04
C GLU A 100 -20.79 5.48 20.36
N GLY A 101 -20.80 6.20 21.49
CA GLY A 101 -20.78 5.61 22.83
C GLY A 101 -19.41 5.13 23.33
N ALA A 102 -18.34 5.25 22.53
CA ALA A 102 -16.98 4.89 22.91
C ALA A 102 -16.09 6.13 23.12
N GLY A 103 -16.51 7.07 23.98
CA GLY A 103 -15.89 8.39 24.12
C GLY A 103 -16.06 9.24 22.85
N ASP A 104 -16.34 10.53 22.99
CA ASP A 104 -16.87 11.36 21.89
C ASP A 104 -15.94 11.63 20.69
N ASP A 105 -14.77 10.98 20.59
CA ASP A 105 -13.84 11.18 19.47
C ASP A 105 -13.13 9.91 18.95
N THR A 106 -13.67 8.71 19.24
CA THR A 106 -13.05 7.46 18.76
C THR A 106 -13.40 7.13 17.31
N ILE A 107 -12.38 6.84 16.50
CA ILE A 107 -12.52 6.43 15.10
C ILE A 107 -12.01 5.00 14.91
N LEU A 108 -12.91 4.14 14.42
CA LEU A 108 -12.57 2.79 13.96
C LEU A 108 -11.89 2.86 12.60
N PHE A 109 -10.65 2.38 12.54
CA PHE A 109 -9.93 2.15 11.30
C PHE A 109 -9.80 0.66 11.03
N THR A 110 -10.35 0.20 9.92
CA THR A 110 -10.22 -1.21 9.49
C THR A 110 -9.45 -1.30 8.19
N ILE A 111 -8.71 -2.40 8.03
CA ILE A 111 -7.89 -2.67 6.86
C ILE A 111 -8.21 -4.07 6.38
N ARG A 112 -8.84 -4.19 5.21
CA ARG A 112 -9.01 -5.47 4.51
C ARG A 112 -7.92 -5.59 3.45
N THR A 113 -7.02 -6.54 3.64
CA THR A 113 -5.96 -6.85 2.68
C THR A 113 -6.46 -7.81 1.61
N LEU A 114 -6.25 -7.46 0.35
CA LEU A 114 -6.51 -8.26 -0.85
C LEU A 114 -5.16 -8.47 -1.55
N ILE A 115 -4.90 -9.69 -2.00
CA ILE A 115 -3.67 -10.05 -2.71
C ILE A 115 -4.07 -10.87 -3.93
N ALA A 116 -3.51 -10.55 -5.09
CA ALA A 116 -3.65 -11.33 -6.31
C ALA A 116 -2.35 -11.29 -7.13
N PRO A 117 -1.98 -12.36 -7.84
CA PRO A 117 -0.90 -12.32 -8.83
C PRO A 117 -1.14 -11.19 -9.86
N LEU A 118 -0.08 -10.63 -10.40
CA LEU A 118 -0.17 -9.48 -11.29
C LEU A 118 -0.95 -9.80 -12.58
N ALA A 119 -0.79 -11.01 -13.12
CA ALA A 119 -1.54 -11.49 -14.28
C ALA A 119 -3.07 -11.56 -14.02
N VAL A 120 -3.48 -11.75 -12.76
CA VAL A 120 -4.90 -11.72 -12.36
C VAL A 120 -5.36 -10.29 -12.10
N ALA A 121 -4.54 -9.48 -11.42
CA ALA A 121 -4.89 -8.11 -11.06
C ALA A 121 -4.92 -7.16 -12.28
N ALA A 122 -4.06 -7.40 -13.26
CA ALA A 122 -3.92 -6.65 -14.50
C ALA A 122 -4.22 -7.56 -15.72
N ASP A 123 -5.38 -8.22 -15.68
CA ASP A 123 -5.86 -9.15 -16.70
C ASP A 123 -6.18 -8.50 -18.05
N THR A 124 -6.53 -7.21 -18.07
CA THR A 124 -6.78 -6.44 -19.30
C THR A 124 -5.63 -5.52 -19.68
N THR A 125 -5.52 -5.20 -20.97
CA THR A 125 -4.55 -4.22 -21.50
C THR A 125 -4.67 -2.87 -20.80
N ASP A 126 -5.90 -2.37 -20.59
CA ASP A 126 -6.14 -1.09 -19.91
C ASP A 126 -5.61 -1.09 -18.47
N LYS A 127 -5.80 -2.19 -17.73
CA LYS A 127 -5.29 -2.31 -16.35
C LYS A 127 -3.76 -2.39 -16.33
N ARG A 128 -3.16 -3.08 -17.30
CA ARG A 128 -1.69 -3.12 -17.45
C ARG A 128 -1.12 -1.74 -17.77
N GLN A 129 -1.73 -1.01 -18.71
CA GLN A 129 -1.29 0.35 -19.04
C GLN A 129 -1.45 1.30 -17.85
N ALA A 130 -2.60 1.26 -17.16
CA ALA A 130 -2.82 2.08 -15.97
C ALA A 130 -1.80 1.76 -14.87
N LEU A 131 -1.45 0.48 -14.67
CA LEU A 131 -0.39 0.10 -13.74
C LEU A 131 0.96 0.66 -14.16
N ASP A 132 1.32 0.55 -15.44
CA ASP A 132 2.58 1.05 -15.97
C ASP A 132 2.72 2.57 -15.81
N ASP A 133 1.67 3.32 -16.17
CA ASP A 133 1.60 4.76 -15.98
C ASP A 133 1.78 5.14 -14.51
N ASN A 134 1.14 4.40 -13.59
CA ASN A 134 1.28 4.64 -12.15
C ASN A 134 2.70 4.33 -11.65
N LEU A 135 3.36 3.29 -12.16
CA LEU A 135 4.72 2.93 -11.75
C LEU A 135 5.76 3.92 -12.27
N THR A 136 5.62 4.34 -13.54
CA THR A 136 6.56 5.24 -14.22
C THR A 136 6.43 6.70 -13.75
N THR A 137 5.23 7.15 -13.39
CA THR A 137 4.98 8.51 -12.88
C THR A 137 5.15 8.65 -11.37
N MET A 138 5.26 7.54 -10.64
CA MET A 138 5.45 7.57 -9.19
C MET A 138 6.79 8.22 -8.82
N PRO A 139 6.81 9.22 -7.94
CA PRO A 139 8.06 9.81 -7.45
C PRO A 139 9.00 8.76 -6.81
N GLN A 140 10.32 8.89 -7.04
CA GLN A 140 11.30 7.91 -6.58
C GLN A 140 11.31 7.68 -5.07
N ASP A 141 11.09 8.72 -4.28
CA ASP A 141 10.96 8.62 -2.82
C ASP A 141 9.76 7.77 -2.40
N MET A 142 8.64 7.88 -3.12
CA MET A 142 7.44 7.07 -2.93
C MET A 142 7.67 5.61 -3.36
N GLN A 143 8.39 5.39 -4.46
CA GLN A 143 8.79 4.04 -4.91
C GLN A 143 9.66 3.33 -3.84
N ARG A 144 10.62 4.07 -3.25
CA ARG A 144 11.48 3.59 -2.16
C ARG A 144 10.69 3.35 -0.88
N TYR A 145 9.82 4.27 -0.49
CA TYR A 145 8.95 4.12 0.69
C TYR A 145 8.05 2.89 0.59
N LYS A 146 7.47 2.64 -0.59
CA LYS A 146 6.67 1.43 -0.87
C LYS A 146 7.53 0.19 -1.10
N ALA A 147 8.85 0.34 -1.18
CA ALA A 147 9.83 -0.70 -1.45
C ALA A 147 9.49 -1.52 -2.71
N MET A 148 9.10 -0.81 -3.76
CA MET A 148 8.78 -1.39 -5.07
C MET A 148 9.89 -1.16 -6.09
N ALA A 149 10.86 -0.29 -5.82
CA ALA A 149 11.88 0.16 -6.78
C ALA A 149 12.51 -1.00 -7.59
N SER A 150 12.91 -2.10 -6.92
CA SER A 150 13.53 -3.27 -7.56
C SER A 150 12.56 -4.13 -8.39
N LEU A 151 11.25 -3.90 -8.29
CA LEU A 151 10.22 -4.61 -9.06
C LEU A 151 9.77 -3.82 -10.30
N LEU A 152 10.13 -2.53 -10.43
CA LEU A 152 9.62 -1.68 -11.50
C LEU A 152 10.05 -2.19 -12.87
N ASP A 153 11.36 -2.36 -13.10
CA ASP A 153 11.91 -2.78 -14.38
C ASP A 153 11.37 -4.14 -14.88
N PRO A 154 11.36 -5.23 -14.08
CA PRO A 154 10.80 -6.49 -14.54
C PRO A 154 9.29 -6.44 -14.76
N VAL A 155 8.55 -5.66 -13.97
CA VAL A 155 7.09 -5.48 -14.15
C VAL A 155 6.79 -4.70 -15.42
N HIS A 156 7.49 -3.59 -15.67
CA HIS A 156 7.37 -2.82 -16.91
C HIS A 156 7.67 -3.70 -18.13
N SER A 157 8.78 -4.44 -18.08
CA SER A 157 9.18 -5.36 -19.15
C SER A 157 8.13 -6.46 -19.38
N TRP A 158 7.55 -7.01 -18.31
CA TRP A 158 6.44 -7.96 -18.41
C TRP A 158 5.23 -7.34 -19.10
N ILE A 159 4.82 -6.13 -18.71
CA ILE A 159 3.67 -5.41 -19.31
C ILE A 159 3.89 -5.20 -20.81
N MET A 160 5.07 -4.72 -21.21
CA MET A 160 5.41 -4.50 -22.62
C MET A 160 5.37 -5.79 -23.45
N ALA A 161 5.71 -6.94 -22.85
CA ALA A 161 5.62 -8.24 -23.50
C ALA A 161 4.18 -8.79 -23.64
N GLN A 162 3.18 -8.15 -23.04
CA GLN A 162 1.75 -8.52 -23.16
C GLN A 162 0.97 -7.67 -24.18
N GLN A 163 1.63 -6.74 -24.88
CA GLN A 163 1.06 -5.91 -25.94
C GLN A 163 1.17 -6.59 -27.29
#